data_AF-A0A1H5QVG9-F1
#
_entry.id   AF-A0A1H5QVG9-F1
#
_cell.length_a   1.000
_cell.length_b   1.000
_cell.length_c   1.000
_cell.angle_alpha   90.00
_cell.angle_beta   90.00
_cell.angle_gamma   90.00
#
_symmetry.space_group_name_H-M   'P 1'
#
loop_
_entity.id
_entity.type
_entity.pdbx_description
1 polymer ?
#
loop_
_entity_poly.entity_id
_entity_poly.type
_entity_poly.pdbx_seq_one_letter_code
_entity_poly.pdbx_strand_id
1 'polypeptide(L)'
;MCRSAAEGGRRCSGRSCGAAGARARQARSRARRGLEAARAAGDLDAVAAAEAKYTAVTGGPPPDVGTFAGQLPTTPATTPPEKPMPKPEEPQPRKAEPTSAPTGSTADRVRDAVAKLARAEGEWVSLVDLRKALGDVDHDEVTRVLREMNRNDPAVHFVPEDNRKALREEDHAAAIEIGGDAQHVMRIERPRDTSAKDRVQAAGIGNASADDLTAALRDPLIPSQTYDAIRAEQKRRGLA
;
A
#
# COMPACT_ATOMS: atom_id res chain seq x y z
N MET A 1 -13.02 -27.45 21.40
CA MET A 1 -11.94 -28.43 21.15
C MET A 1 -12.45 -29.45 20.16
N CYS A 2 -11.76 -29.66 19.03
CA CYS A 2 -12.11 -30.71 18.07
C CYS A 2 -11.36 -31.99 18.42
N ARG A 3 -12.07 -33.13 18.52
CA ARG A 3 -11.43 -34.45 18.64
C ARG A 3 -11.18 -35.05 17.25
N SER A 4 -10.20 -35.96 17.23
CA SER A 4 -9.48 -36.40 16.04
C SER A 4 -10.31 -37.13 14.98
N ALA A 5 -9.76 -37.14 13.77
CA ALA A 5 -10.22 -37.98 12.67
C ALA A 5 -9.88 -39.46 12.93
N ALA A 6 -10.91 -40.28 13.02
CA ALA A 6 -10.90 -41.70 12.71
C ALA A 6 -12.31 -42.06 12.19
N GLU A 7 -12.38 -42.96 11.21
CA GLU A 7 -13.61 -43.54 10.64
C GLU A 7 -14.58 -42.59 9.88
N GLY A 8 -14.80 -42.89 8.60
CA GLY A 8 -16.02 -42.51 7.88
C GLY A 8 -16.30 -41.01 7.74
N GLY A 9 -15.39 -40.26 7.11
CA GLY A 9 -15.53 -38.82 6.87
C GLY A 9 -16.79 -38.43 6.07
N ARG A 10 -17.92 -38.21 6.75
CA ARG A 10 -19.08 -37.50 6.21
C ARG A 10 -18.63 -36.08 5.84
N ARG A 11 -18.54 -35.80 4.54
CA ARG A 11 -18.27 -34.45 4.02
C ARG A 11 -19.31 -33.49 4.62
N CYS A 12 -18.88 -32.54 5.44
CA CYS A 12 -19.78 -31.51 5.95
C CYS A 12 -20.35 -30.72 4.76
N SER A 13 -21.65 -30.83 4.53
CA SER A 13 -22.32 -30.05 3.50
C SER A 13 -22.27 -28.58 3.90
N GLY A 14 -21.56 -27.76 3.10
CA GLY A 14 -21.19 -26.37 3.42
C GLY A 14 -22.33 -25.36 3.60
N ARG A 15 -23.58 -25.83 3.76
CA ARG A 15 -24.79 -25.01 3.92
C ARG A 15 -25.10 -24.68 5.39
N SER A 16 -24.67 -25.48 6.35
CA SER A 16 -24.93 -25.26 7.79
C SER A 16 -23.89 -24.35 8.47
N CYS A 17 -22.61 -24.46 8.10
CA CYS A 17 -21.52 -23.70 8.71
C CYS A 17 -21.65 -22.17 8.52
N GLY A 18 -22.18 -21.72 7.38
CA GLY A 18 -22.38 -20.29 7.10
C GLY A 18 -23.48 -19.65 7.96
N ALA A 19 -24.58 -20.37 8.22
CA ALA A 19 -25.74 -19.82 8.93
C ALA A 19 -25.46 -19.57 10.42
N ALA A 20 -24.75 -20.48 11.09
CA ALA A 20 -24.35 -20.32 12.49
C ALA A 20 -23.41 -19.10 12.67
N GLY A 21 -22.40 -18.97 11.81
CA GLY A 21 -21.48 -17.82 11.82
C GLY A 21 -22.18 -16.49 11.50
N ALA A 22 -23.15 -16.48 10.57
CA ALA A 22 -23.96 -15.31 10.27
C ALA A 22 -24.83 -14.87 11.45
N ARG A 23 -25.52 -15.81 12.12
CA ARG A 23 -26.31 -15.53 13.33
C ARG A 23 -25.45 -14.95 14.47
N ALA A 24 -24.26 -15.51 14.70
CA ALA A 24 -23.32 -15.01 15.71
C ALA A 24 -22.76 -13.61 15.39
N ARG A 25 -22.57 -13.25 14.10
CA ARG A 25 -22.23 -11.88 13.70
C ARG A 25 -23.41 -10.92 13.89
N GLN A 26 -24.62 -11.34 13.52
CA GLN A 26 -25.82 -10.51 13.67
C GLN A 26 -26.17 -10.25 15.15
N ALA A 27 -26.00 -11.24 16.03
CA ALA A 27 -26.16 -11.08 17.47
C ALA A 27 -25.20 -10.03 18.05
N ARG A 28 -23.89 -10.12 17.74
CA ARG A 28 -22.89 -9.12 18.16
C ARG A 28 -23.21 -7.71 17.64
N SER A 29 -23.64 -7.58 16.38
CA SER A 29 -24.05 -6.30 15.79
C SER A 29 -25.29 -5.68 16.46
N ARG A 30 -26.24 -6.51 16.92
CA ARG A 30 -27.42 -6.04 17.66
C ARG A 30 -27.06 -5.63 19.08
N ALA A 31 -26.25 -6.42 19.78
CA ALA A 31 -25.81 -6.11 21.13
C ALA A 31 -25.01 -4.79 21.19
N ARG A 32 -24.08 -4.56 20.24
CA ARG A 32 -23.32 -3.31 20.17
C ARG A 32 -24.22 -2.08 19.94
N ARG A 33 -25.18 -2.17 19.00
CA ARG A 33 -26.13 -1.08 18.75
C ARG A 33 -27.09 -0.82 19.92
N GLY A 34 -27.48 -1.86 20.66
CA GLY A 34 -28.26 -1.70 21.89
C GLY A 34 -27.48 -0.94 22.97
N LEU A 35 -26.18 -1.21 23.10
CA LEU A 35 -25.30 -0.49 24.02
C LEU A 35 -25.04 0.95 23.58
N GLU A 36 -24.78 1.18 22.29
CA GLU A 36 -24.65 2.53 21.71
C GLU A 36 -25.93 3.35 21.94
N ALA A 37 -27.12 2.77 21.74
CA ALA A 37 -28.40 3.44 21.97
C ALA A 37 -28.68 3.72 23.46
N ALA A 38 -28.37 2.78 24.36
CA ALA A 38 -28.52 2.99 25.80
C ALA A 38 -27.59 4.12 26.30
N ARG A 39 -26.34 4.15 25.85
CA ARG A 39 -25.38 5.22 26.16
C ARG A 39 -25.85 6.57 25.62
N ALA A 40 -26.43 6.61 24.42
CA ALA A 40 -27.01 7.82 23.84
C ALA A 40 -28.27 8.32 24.57
N ALA A 41 -29.02 7.43 25.23
CA ALA A 41 -30.18 7.79 26.05
C ALA A 41 -29.82 8.29 27.46
N GLY A 42 -28.58 8.07 27.93
CA GLY A 42 -28.10 8.51 29.25
C GLY A 42 -28.64 7.74 30.46
N ASP A 43 -29.44 6.69 30.22
CA ASP A 43 -30.00 5.82 31.26
C ASP A 43 -28.96 4.77 31.70
N LEU A 44 -28.44 4.93 32.93
CA LEU A 44 -27.38 4.08 33.48
C LEU A 44 -27.83 2.61 33.69
N ASP A 45 -29.10 2.38 34.04
CA ASP A 45 -29.64 1.04 34.21
C ASP A 45 -29.82 0.34 32.85
N ALA A 46 -30.26 1.10 31.84
CA ALA A 46 -30.29 0.61 30.46
C ALA A 46 -28.89 0.30 29.90
N VAL A 47 -27.88 1.12 30.25
CA VAL A 47 -26.48 0.86 29.89
C VAL A 47 -25.99 -0.44 30.55
N ALA A 48 -26.12 -0.59 31.86
CA ALA A 48 -25.71 -1.80 32.57
C ALA A 48 -26.40 -3.07 32.00
N ALA A 49 -27.70 -3.00 31.72
CA ALA A 49 -28.45 -4.08 31.10
C ALA A 49 -28.00 -4.37 29.65
N ALA A 50 -27.50 -3.38 28.90
CA ALA A 50 -26.94 -3.57 27.57
C ALA A 50 -25.51 -4.13 27.59
N GLU A 51 -24.69 -3.76 28.58
CA GLU A 51 -23.33 -4.28 28.76
C GLU A 51 -23.33 -5.76 29.19
N ALA A 52 -24.26 -6.16 30.06
CA ALA A 52 -24.50 -7.57 30.38
C ALA A 52 -24.89 -8.38 29.11
N LYS A 53 -25.78 -7.85 28.27
CA LYS A 53 -26.18 -8.47 26.99
C LYS A 53 -25.03 -8.52 25.98
N TYR A 54 -24.17 -7.50 25.93
CA TYR A 54 -22.97 -7.52 25.11
C TYR A 54 -22.04 -8.63 25.55
N THR A 55 -21.66 -8.65 26.83
CA THR A 55 -20.74 -9.60 27.44
C THR A 55 -21.19 -11.05 27.25
N ALA A 56 -22.49 -11.34 27.41
CA ALA A 56 -23.07 -12.66 27.17
C ALA A 56 -22.97 -13.13 25.71
N VAL A 57 -22.85 -12.22 24.73
CA VAL A 57 -22.78 -12.52 23.30
C VAL A 57 -21.35 -12.52 22.75
N THR A 58 -20.42 -11.78 23.37
CA THR A 58 -19.01 -11.70 22.99
C THR A 58 -18.07 -12.58 23.81
N GLY A 59 -18.47 -12.97 25.03
CA GLY A 59 -17.62 -13.70 25.97
C GLY A 59 -16.62 -12.80 26.71
N GLY A 60 -16.79 -11.48 26.68
CA GLY A 60 -15.94 -10.51 27.35
C GLY A 60 -16.57 -9.11 27.37
N PRO A 61 -16.17 -8.24 28.32
CA PRO A 61 -16.76 -6.91 28.50
C PRO A 61 -16.65 -6.07 27.22
N PRO A 62 -17.55 -5.09 27.03
CA PRO A 62 -17.37 -4.10 25.98
C PRO A 62 -16.06 -3.33 26.18
N PRO A 63 -15.36 -2.91 25.11
CA PRO A 63 -14.21 -2.04 25.26
C PRO A 63 -14.67 -0.72 25.89
N ASP A 64 -13.93 -0.27 26.91
CA ASP A 64 -14.13 1.04 27.51
C ASP A 64 -13.88 2.13 26.46
N VAL A 65 -14.97 2.68 25.94
CA VAL A 65 -14.91 3.97 25.24
C VAL A 65 -14.76 5.03 26.32
N GLY A 66 -13.51 5.28 26.69
CA GLY A 66 -13.17 6.23 27.75
C GLY A 66 -13.92 7.54 27.56
N THR A 67 -14.55 8.02 28.64
CA THR A 67 -15.41 9.20 28.68
C THR A 67 -14.64 10.44 28.22
N PHE A 68 -14.70 10.74 26.93
CA PHE A 68 -14.17 11.99 26.39
C PHE A 68 -15.21 13.10 26.60
N ALA A 69 -15.32 13.55 27.84
CA ALA A 69 -16.06 14.74 28.21
C ALA A 69 -15.28 15.98 27.69
N GLY A 70 -15.43 16.27 26.41
CA GLY A 70 -14.82 17.41 25.72
C GLY A 70 -15.82 18.05 24.78
N GLN A 71 -16.10 19.34 25.02
CA GLN A 71 -17.06 20.19 24.31
C GLN A 71 -17.14 19.94 22.78
N LEU A 72 -18.36 19.86 22.26
CA LEU A 72 -18.65 20.14 20.85
C LEU A 72 -18.38 21.63 20.54
N PRO A 73 -17.52 21.98 19.58
CA PRO A 73 -17.63 23.25 18.88
C PRO A 73 -18.70 23.13 17.78
N THR A 74 -19.72 23.97 17.87
CA THR A 74 -20.79 24.08 16.86
C THR A 74 -20.28 24.70 15.56
N THR A 75 -20.71 24.15 14.42
CA THR A 75 -20.65 24.84 13.11
C THR A 75 -21.46 26.13 13.10
N PRO A 76 -21.05 27.10 12.28
CA PRO A 76 -21.99 27.73 11.33
C PRO A 76 -21.53 27.54 9.87
N ALA A 77 -22.45 27.79 8.93
CA ALA A 77 -22.31 27.47 7.49
C ALA A 77 -22.54 28.70 6.57
N THR A 78 -22.10 28.61 5.29
CA THR A 78 -22.75 29.12 4.04
C THR A 78 -23.10 30.62 3.90
N THR A 79 -22.88 31.38 2.79
CA THR A 79 -22.19 31.24 1.47
C THR A 79 -22.12 32.65 0.82
N PRO A 80 -21.16 33.00 -0.08
CA PRO A 80 -20.97 34.37 -0.61
C PRO A 80 -21.91 34.75 -1.78
N PRO A 81 -21.78 35.96 -2.37
CA PRO A 81 -21.24 36.05 -3.75
C PRO A 81 -20.37 37.27 -4.13
N GLU A 82 -19.61 37.07 -5.22
CA GLU A 82 -18.97 37.92 -6.25
C GLU A 82 -18.83 39.47 -6.12
N LYS A 83 -17.65 40.08 -6.36
CA LYS A 83 -16.88 40.35 -7.63
C LYS A 83 -17.40 41.57 -8.43
N PRO A 84 -16.52 42.41 -9.03
CA PRO A 84 -15.85 42.04 -10.29
C PRO A 84 -14.33 42.36 -10.35
N MET A 85 -13.71 41.95 -11.46
CA MET A 85 -12.27 42.01 -11.74
C MET A 85 -11.81 43.39 -12.27
N PRO A 86 -10.49 43.62 -12.35
CA PRO A 86 -9.90 43.57 -13.70
C PRO A 86 -8.68 42.63 -13.83
N LYS A 87 -8.44 42.23 -15.09
CA LYS A 87 -7.31 41.48 -15.68
C LYS A 87 -7.21 41.99 -17.14
N PRO A 88 -6.19 41.67 -17.95
CA PRO A 88 -4.83 41.17 -17.67
C PRO A 88 -3.71 42.06 -18.27
N GLU A 89 -2.46 41.86 -17.84
CA GLU A 89 -1.28 41.95 -18.72
C GLU A 89 -0.17 41.06 -18.12
N GLU A 90 0.57 40.34 -18.96
CA GLU A 90 1.63 39.42 -18.55
C GLU A 90 2.99 40.12 -18.32
N PRO A 91 3.91 39.46 -17.60
CA PRO A 91 5.21 39.25 -18.23
C PRO A 91 5.57 37.77 -18.37
N GLN A 92 5.99 37.43 -19.58
CA GLN A 92 6.38 36.10 -20.04
C GLN A 92 7.64 35.53 -19.36
N PRO A 93 7.91 34.21 -19.49
CA PRO A 93 8.64 33.46 -18.46
C PRO A 93 10.15 33.72 -18.50
N ARG A 94 10.72 34.00 -17.33
CA ARG A 94 12.16 33.83 -17.14
C ARG A 94 12.46 32.33 -17.13
N LYS A 95 13.13 31.86 -18.18
CA LYS A 95 13.81 30.57 -18.18
C LYS A 95 14.77 30.56 -16.97
N ALA A 96 14.44 29.80 -15.94
CA ALA A 96 15.43 29.38 -14.95
C ALA A 96 16.32 28.36 -15.65
N GLU A 97 17.55 28.75 -15.95
CA GLU A 97 18.55 27.86 -16.52
C GLU A 97 18.85 26.76 -15.51
N PRO A 98 18.88 25.47 -15.92
CA PRO A 98 19.16 24.38 -14.99
C PRO A 98 20.62 24.44 -14.56
N THR A 99 20.86 24.96 -13.36
CA THR A 99 22.19 24.95 -12.74
C THR A 99 22.63 23.50 -12.53
N SER A 100 23.85 23.19 -12.96
CA SER A 100 24.31 21.82 -13.20
C SER A 100 24.44 20.96 -11.94
N ALA A 101 23.61 19.91 -11.89
CA ALA A 101 23.94 18.51 -11.56
C ALA A 101 25.01 18.19 -10.46
N PRO A 102 24.64 17.32 -9.51
CA PRO A 102 25.25 16.00 -9.38
C PRO A 102 24.73 15.05 -10.47
N THR A 103 25.55 14.09 -10.90
CA THR A 103 25.44 13.33 -12.15
C THR A 103 24.34 12.25 -12.17
N GLY A 104 23.08 12.65 -12.13
CA GLY A 104 21.92 11.77 -12.30
C GLY A 104 20.61 12.56 -12.39
N SER A 105 19.63 12.04 -13.13
CA SER A 105 18.29 12.66 -13.15
C SER A 105 17.63 12.55 -11.77
N THR A 106 16.60 13.35 -11.49
CA THR A 106 15.84 13.24 -10.24
C THR A 106 15.27 11.82 -10.05
N ALA A 107 14.87 11.15 -11.14
CA ALA A 107 14.41 9.76 -11.09
C ALA A 107 15.52 8.78 -10.69
N ASP A 108 16.77 9.04 -11.06
CA ASP A 108 17.91 8.21 -10.67
C ASP A 108 18.28 8.44 -9.20
N ARG A 109 18.21 9.68 -8.71
CA ARG A 109 18.34 9.97 -7.26
C ARG A 109 17.25 9.28 -6.45
N VAL A 110 16.01 9.26 -6.95
CA VAL A 110 14.90 8.52 -6.31
C VAL A 110 15.21 7.02 -6.26
N ARG A 111 15.69 6.41 -7.35
CA ARG A 111 16.11 5.00 -7.38
C ARG A 111 17.23 4.71 -6.38
N ASP A 112 18.27 5.55 -6.35
CA ASP A 112 19.39 5.44 -5.43
C ASP A 112 18.96 5.61 -3.97
N ALA A 113 18.05 6.53 -3.68
CA ALA A 113 17.51 6.74 -2.33
C ALA A 113 16.67 5.54 -1.87
N VAL A 114 15.78 5.01 -2.72
CA VAL A 114 15.02 3.78 -2.43
C VAL A 114 15.98 2.60 -2.22
N ALA A 115 17.01 2.44 -3.05
CA ALA A 115 18.00 1.37 -2.91
C ALA A 115 18.85 1.45 -1.63
N LYS A 116 19.01 2.64 -1.04
CA LYS A 116 19.68 2.86 0.26
C LYS A 116 18.75 2.65 1.46
N LEU A 117 17.45 2.93 1.30
CA LEU A 117 16.44 2.82 2.36
C LEU A 117 15.87 1.39 2.48
N ALA A 118 15.76 0.67 1.36
CA ALA A 118 15.36 -0.73 1.33
C ALA A 118 16.49 -1.63 1.87
N ARG A 119 16.17 -2.51 2.81
CA ARG A 119 17.06 -3.54 3.36
C ARG A 119 17.14 -4.78 2.46
N ALA A 120 16.13 -4.99 1.61
CA ALA A 120 16.07 -6.07 0.63
C ALA A 120 15.51 -5.59 -0.73
N GLU A 121 15.81 -6.32 -1.83
CA GLU A 121 15.23 -6.03 -3.15
C GLU A 121 13.68 -6.05 -3.08
N GLY A 122 13.03 -4.96 -3.51
CA GLY A 122 11.58 -4.85 -3.52
C GLY A 122 10.91 -4.68 -2.15
N GLU A 123 11.62 -4.22 -1.12
CA GLU A 123 11.00 -3.79 0.13
C GLU A 123 10.16 -2.50 -0.06
N TRP A 124 9.21 -2.28 0.85
CA TRP A 124 8.42 -1.05 0.91
C TRP A 124 9.15 0.02 1.73
N VAL A 125 9.23 1.23 1.18
CA VAL A 125 9.90 2.40 1.75
C VAL A 125 8.88 3.51 1.98
N SER A 126 8.93 4.19 3.13
CA SER A 126 8.05 5.34 3.40
C SER A 126 8.42 6.54 2.52
N LEU A 127 7.40 7.23 1.99
CA LEU A 127 7.59 8.48 1.26
C LEU A 127 8.13 9.61 2.17
N VAL A 128 7.88 9.54 3.48
CA VAL A 128 8.47 10.47 4.45
C VAL A 128 9.99 10.33 4.48
N ASP A 129 10.48 9.10 4.59
CA ASP A 129 11.92 8.82 4.64
C ASP A 129 12.59 9.08 3.28
N LEU A 130 11.91 8.76 2.18
CA LEU A 130 12.36 9.09 0.82
C LEU A 130 12.51 10.60 0.62
N ARG A 131 11.53 11.41 1.05
CA ARG A 131 11.63 12.88 0.98
C ARG A 131 12.69 13.45 1.92
N LYS A 132 12.87 12.87 3.11
CA LYS A 132 13.98 13.24 4.03
C LYS A 132 15.34 12.94 3.41
N ALA A 133 15.49 11.85 2.65
CA ALA A 133 16.70 11.50 1.91
C ALA A 133 16.94 12.37 0.65
N LEU A 134 15.88 12.99 0.09
CA LEU A 134 15.90 13.87 -1.08
C LEU A 134 15.67 15.34 -0.70
N GLY A 135 16.07 15.76 0.51
CA GLY A 135 15.85 17.12 1.02
C GLY A 135 16.55 18.25 0.24
N ASP A 136 17.38 17.90 -0.76
CA ASP A 136 17.97 18.81 -1.75
C ASP A 136 17.05 19.12 -2.94
N VAL A 137 15.93 18.40 -3.09
CA VAL A 137 15.00 18.51 -4.21
C VAL A 137 13.65 19.08 -3.76
N ASP A 138 13.06 19.93 -4.59
CA ASP A 138 11.74 20.52 -4.36
C ASP A 138 10.63 19.44 -4.26
N HIS A 139 9.63 19.71 -3.42
CA HIS A 139 8.55 18.76 -3.13
C HIS A 139 7.67 18.47 -4.35
N ASP A 140 7.33 19.48 -5.14
CA ASP A 140 6.51 19.33 -6.34
C ASP A 140 7.30 18.62 -7.45
N GLU A 141 8.60 18.87 -7.56
CA GLU A 141 9.50 18.17 -8.47
C GLU A 141 9.57 16.67 -8.16
N VAL A 142 9.80 16.30 -6.88
CA VAL A 142 9.77 14.89 -6.44
C VAL A 142 8.39 14.27 -6.72
N THR A 143 7.30 14.99 -6.40
CA THR A 143 5.93 14.51 -6.65
C THR A 143 5.67 14.26 -8.14
N ARG A 144 6.11 15.17 -9.02
CA ARG A 144 5.99 15.05 -10.48
C ARG A 144 6.75 13.83 -10.98
N VAL A 145 7.99 13.66 -10.56
CA VAL A 145 8.88 12.56 -10.96
C VAL A 145 8.33 11.21 -10.49
N LEU A 146 7.84 11.09 -9.25
CA LEU A 146 7.20 9.87 -8.75
C LEU A 146 5.95 9.50 -9.56
N ARG A 147 5.10 10.48 -9.91
CA ARG A 147 3.92 10.28 -10.77
C ARG A 147 4.30 9.93 -12.22
N GLU A 148 5.45 10.37 -12.72
CA GLU A 148 5.97 9.99 -14.04
C GLU A 148 6.55 8.58 -14.04
N MET A 149 7.36 8.24 -13.02
CA MET A 149 7.86 6.88 -12.80
C MET A 149 6.72 5.87 -12.71
N ASN A 150 5.65 6.14 -11.94
CA ASN A 150 4.46 5.27 -11.85
C ASN A 150 3.74 5.04 -13.20
N ARG A 151 3.85 5.98 -14.15
CA ARG A 151 3.19 5.89 -15.47
C ARG A 151 4.05 5.18 -16.50
N ASN A 152 5.36 5.36 -16.43
CA ASN A 152 6.30 4.89 -17.45
C ASN A 152 7.00 3.56 -17.07
N ASP A 153 7.10 3.25 -15.77
CA ASP A 153 7.85 2.11 -15.25
C ASP A 153 6.92 1.12 -14.51
N PRO A 154 6.63 -0.06 -15.08
CA PRO A 154 5.72 -1.03 -14.47
C PRO A 154 6.31 -1.73 -13.24
N ALA A 155 7.58 -1.54 -12.91
CA ALA A 155 8.22 -2.08 -11.71
C ALA A 155 8.07 -1.15 -10.49
N VAL A 156 7.55 0.06 -10.69
CA VAL A 156 7.30 1.04 -9.62
C VAL A 156 5.89 0.86 -9.08
N HIS A 157 5.78 0.71 -7.75
CA HIS A 157 4.51 0.50 -7.07
C HIS A 157 4.35 1.44 -5.88
N PHE A 158 3.15 1.95 -5.69
CA PHE A 158 2.75 2.76 -4.54
C PHE A 158 1.48 2.17 -3.93
N VAL A 159 1.38 2.18 -2.60
CA VAL A 159 0.17 1.79 -1.89
C VAL A 159 -0.14 2.75 -0.74
N PRO A 160 -1.40 2.81 -0.26
CA PRO A 160 -1.71 3.47 0.99
C PRO A 160 -1.06 2.70 2.15
N GLU A 161 -0.72 3.39 3.23
CA GLU A 161 -0.34 2.72 4.48
C GLU A 161 -1.53 1.91 5.01
N ASP A 162 -1.29 0.64 5.39
CA ASP A 162 -2.32 -0.24 5.92
C ASP A 162 -2.78 0.23 7.31
N ASN A 163 -1.84 0.68 8.16
CA ASN A 163 -2.13 1.21 9.48
C ASN A 163 -2.52 2.70 9.43
N ARG A 164 -3.61 3.01 8.72
CA ARG A 164 -4.12 4.40 8.55
C ARG A 164 -4.39 5.18 9.84
N LYS A 165 -4.49 4.50 10.99
CA LYS A 165 -4.65 5.14 12.31
C LYS A 165 -3.35 5.66 12.91
N ALA A 166 -2.20 5.22 12.39
CA ALA A 166 -0.88 5.68 12.82
C ALA A 166 -0.32 6.79 11.93
N LEU A 167 -0.99 7.12 10.82
CA LEU A 167 -0.63 8.23 9.93
C LEU A 167 -0.66 9.56 10.68
N ARG A 168 0.40 10.35 10.48
CA ARG A 168 0.58 11.70 11.00
C ARG A 168 0.40 12.71 9.87
N GLU A 169 0.35 13.99 10.25
CA GLU A 169 0.36 15.09 9.28
C GLU A 169 1.61 15.06 8.38
N GLU A 170 2.76 14.62 8.91
CA GLU A 170 3.98 14.36 8.11
C GLU A 170 3.75 13.34 6.98
N ASP A 171 3.07 12.23 7.27
CA ASP A 171 2.80 11.18 6.28
C ASP A 171 1.82 11.67 5.20
N HIS A 172 0.80 12.42 5.60
CA HIS A 172 -0.14 13.05 4.67
C HIS A 172 0.50 14.15 3.82
N ALA A 173 1.42 14.94 4.38
CA ALA A 173 2.18 15.95 3.63
C ALA A 173 3.23 15.34 2.70
N ALA A 174 3.76 14.15 3.02
CA ALA A 174 4.69 13.43 2.15
C ALA A 174 3.99 12.60 1.06
N ALA A 175 2.72 12.25 1.25
CA ALA A 175 1.95 11.40 0.36
C ALA A 175 1.90 11.92 -1.09
N ILE A 176 1.61 11.01 -2.03
CA ILE A 176 1.32 11.37 -3.42
C ILE A 176 -0.06 10.84 -3.82
N GLU A 177 -0.84 11.65 -4.53
CA GLU A 177 -2.15 11.20 -5.02
C GLU A 177 -1.99 10.44 -6.35
N ILE A 178 -2.44 9.19 -6.37
CA ILE A 178 -2.50 8.37 -7.58
C ILE A 178 -3.90 7.77 -7.65
N GLY A 179 -4.61 8.04 -8.76
CA GLY A 179 -5.99 7.56 -8.96
C GLY A 179 -7.05 8.21 -8.05
N GLY A 180 -6.69 9.25 -7.30
CA GLY A 180 -7.56 9.89 -6.30
C GLY A 180 -7.33 9.39 -4.85
N ASP A 181 -6.47 8.38 -4.67
CA ASP A 181 -6.04 7.88 -3.36
C ASP A 181 -4.66 8.43 -3.00
N ALA A 182 -4.48 8.81 -1.72
CA ALA A 182 -3.19 9.21 -1.16
C ALA A 182 -2.34 7.99 -0.83
N GLN A 183 -1.19 7.87 -1.50
CA GLN A 183 -0.23 6.78 -1.33
C GLN A 183 0.91 7.24 -0.42
N HIS A 184 1.36 6.34 0.46
CA HIS A 184 2.24 6.67 1.59
C HIS A 184 3.55 5.88 1.57
N VAL A 185 3.56 4.70 0.95
CA VAL A 185 4.75 3.86 0.79
C VAL A 185 4.97 3.51 -0.69
N MET A 186 6.24 3.37 -1.06
CA MET A 186 6.72 3.07 -2.40
C MET A 186 7.57 1.79 -2.40
N ARG A 187 7.53 1.04 -3.49
CA ARG A 187 8.42 -0.09 -3.78
C ARG A 187 8.89 0.02 -5.22
N ILE A 188 10.15 -0.35 -5.45
CA ILE A 188 10.71 -0.54 -6.79
C ILE A 188 11.09 -2.01 -6.90
N GLU A 189 10.36 -2.78 -7.73
CA GLU A 189 10.81 -4.10 -8.16
C GLU A 189 12.01 -3.97 -9.11
N ARG A 190 12.84 -5.00 -9.22
CA ARG A 190 13.80 -5.04 -10.33
C ARG A 190 13.01 -5.23 -11.64
N PRO A 191 13.25 -4.42 -12.69
CA PRO A 191 12.51 -4.52 -13.95
C PRO A 191 12.47 -5.94 -14.53
N ARG A 192 11.31 -6.34 -15.04
CA ARG A 192 11.12 -7.64 -15.70
C ARG A 192 11.43 -7.50 -17.18
N ASP A 193 12.60 -7.95 -17.59
CA ASP A 193 12.94 -8.06 -19.01
C ASP A 193 12.36 -9.35 -19.60
N THR A 194 11.12 -9.26 -20.08
CA THR A 194 10.44 -10.37 -20.77
C THR A 194 11.08 -10.75 -22.10
N SER A 195 11.88 -9.86 -22.69
CA SER A 195 12.60 -10.11 -23.95
C SER A 195 13.94 -10.82 -23.75
N ALA A 196 14.45 -10.89 -22.51
CA ALA A 196 15.69 -11.60 -22.20
C ALA A 196 15.62 -13.08 -22.61
N LYS A 197 14.48 -13.76 -22.41
CA LYS A 197 14.30 -15.14 -22.85
C LYS A 197 14.38 -15.28 -24.37
N ASP A 198 13.85 -14.30 -25.11
CA ASP A 198 13.85 -14.31 -26.57
C ASP A 198 15.27 -14.08 -27.10
N ARG A 199 16.06 -13.22 -26.43
CA ARG A 199 17.51 -13.06 -26.71
C ARG A 199 18.29 -14.33 -26.39
N VAL A 200 18.04 -14.99 -25.25
CA VAL A 200 18.66 -16.29 -24.90
C VAL A 200 18.30 -17.36 -25.93
N GLN A 201 17.04 -17.40 -26.39
CA GLN A 201 16.57 -18.34 -27.41
C GLN A 201 17.20 -18.07 -28.78
N ALA A 202 17.34 -16.80 -29.18
CA ALA A 202 17.95 -16.41 -30.44
C ALA A 202 19.48 -16.64 -30.48
N ALA A 203 20.19 -16.37 -29.39
CA ALA A 203 21.63 -16.62 -29.29
C ALA A 203 21.97 -18.11 -29.04
N GLY A 204 21.03 -18.86 -28.44
CA GLY A 204 21.25 -20.16 -27.84
C GLY A 204 21.89 -20.04 -26.45
N ILE A 205 21.44 -20.87 -25.51
CA ILE A 205 21.84 -20.83 -24.10
C ILE A 205 23.38 -20.85 -23.92
N GLY A 206 24.09 -21.64 -24.74
CA GLY A 206 25.56 -21.75 -24.71
C GLY A 206 26.32 -20.47 -25.12
N ASN A 207 25.67 -19.53 -25.82
CA ASN A 207 26.29 -18.27 -26.28
C ASN A 207 25.69 -17.02 -25.63
N ALA A 208 24.51 -17.12 -25.00
CA ALA A 208 23.85 -16.00 -24.34
C ALA A 208 24.71 -15.40 -23.21
N SER A 209 24.56 -14.10 -22.96
CA SER A 209 25.34 -13.40 -21.93
C SER A 209 24.96 -13.85 -20.50
N ALA A 210 25.84 -13.62 -19.53
CA ALA A 210 25.56 -13.94 -18.13
C ALA A 210 24.35 -13.16 -17.59
N ASP A 211 24.18 -11.91 -18.02
CA ASP A 211 23.05 -11.05 -17.67
C ASP A 211 21.76 -11.52 -18.34
N ASP A 212 21.78 -11.89 -19.64
CA ASP A 212 20.61 -12.43 -20.33
C ASP A 212 20.12 -13.74 -19.70
N LEU A 213 21.05 -14.65 -19.36
CA LEU A 213 20.74 -15.88 -18.64
C LEU A 213 20.09 -15.58 -17.27
N THR A 214 20.61 -14.59 -16.55
CA THR A 214 20.08 -14.19 -15.23
C THR A 214 18.73 -13.48 -15.31
N ALA A 215 18.53 -12.66 -16.34
CA ALA A 215 17.28 -11.94 -16.60
C ALA A 215 16.17 -12.90 -17.09
N ALA A 216 16.49 -13.85 -17.97
CA ALA A 216 15.54 -14.84 -18.47
C ALA A 216 14.93 -15.71 -17.35
N LEU A 217 15.71 -16.05 -16.31
CA LEU A 217 15.20 -16.78 -15.13
C LEU A 217 14.19 -15.97 -14.28
N ARG A 218 14.03 -14.66 -14.52
CA ARG A 218 13.03 -13.81 -13.85
C ARG A 218 11.69 -13.76 -14.60
N ASP A 219 11.60 -14.30 -15.82
CA ASP A 219 10.34 -14.39 -16.56
C ASP A 219 9.45 -15.51 -15.98
N PRO A 220 8.23 -15.22 -15.49
CA PRO A 220 7.37 -16.21 -14.84
C PRO A 220 6.74 -17.23 -15.80
N LEU A 221 6.87 -17.02 -17.12
CA LEU A 221 6.36 -17.87 -18.18
C LEU A 221 7.50 -18.66 -18.88
N ILE A 222 8.70 -18.69 -18.30
CA ILE A 222 9.80 -19.51 -18.82
C ILE A 222 9.45 -21.01 -18.72
N PRO A 223 9.57 -21.79 -19.82
CA PRO A 223 9.39 -23.25 -19.75
C PRO A 223 10.41 -23.90 -18.81
N SER A 224 10.00 -24.91 -18.05
CA SER A 224 10.88 -25.60 -17.08
C SER A 224 12.16 -26.15 -17.72
N GLN A 225 12.06 -26.75 -18.91
CA GLN A 225 13.23 -27.23 -19.66
C GLN A 225 14.23 -26.12 -19.97
N THR A 226 13.75 -24.92 -20.30
CA THR A 226 14.59 -23.74 -20.57
C THR A 226 15.22 -23.23 -19.26
N TYR A 227 14.45 -23.19 -18.17
CA TYR A 227 14.96 -22.85 -16.83
C TYR A 227 16.10 -23.77 -16.40
N ASP A 228 15.90 -25.08 -16.50
CA ASP A 228 16.90 -26.10 -16.11
C ASP A 228 18.16 -26.03 -16.98
N ALA A 229 18.01 -25.82 -18.28
CA ALA A 229 19.13 -25.65 -19.20
C ALA A 229 19.93 -24.37 -18.91
N ILE A 230 19.28 -23.24 -18.60
CA ILE A 230 19.94 -22.00 -18.19
C ILE A 230 20.67 -22.19 -16.84
N ARG A 231 20.05 -22.86 -15.86
CA ARG A 231 20.69 -23.17 -14.58
C ARG A 231 21.91 -24.08 -14.75
N ALA A 232 21.83 -25.10 -15.60
CA ALA A 232 22.96 -25.96 -15.93
C ALA A 232 24.10 -25.18 -16.62
N GLU A 233 23.77 -24.21 -17.48
CA GLU A 233 24.73 -23.31 -18.11
C GLU A 233 25.42 -22.38 -17.11
N GLN A 234 24.65 -21.67 -16.27
CA GLN A 234 25.19 -20.83 -15.21
C GLN A 234 26.13 -21.62 -14.28
N LYS A 235 25.74 -22.83 -13.89
CA LYS A 235 26.58 -23.73 -13.09
C LYS A 235 27.86 -24.14 -13.82
N ARG A 236 27.80 -24.43 -15.13
CA ARG A 236 29.00 -24.76 -15.94
C ARG A 236 29.97 -23.58 -16.02
N ARG A 237 29.47 -22.35 -15.98
CA ARG A 237 30.24 -21.10 -16.03
C ARG A 237 30.66 -20.56 -14.64
N GLY A 238 30.22 -21.19 -13.54
CA GLY A 238 30.49 -20.69 -12.18
C GLY A 238 29.74 -19.40 -11.82
N LEU A 239 28.58 -19.16 -12.41
CA LEU A 239 27.73 -17.96 -12.22
C LEU A 239 26.59 -18.16 -11.19
N ALA A 240 26.55 -19.29 -10.48
CA ALA A 240 25.46 -19.73 -9.62
C ALA A 240 25.97 -20.33 -8.30
#